data_AF-A0A9D1SIE9-F1
#
_entry.id   AF-A0A9D1SIE9-F1
#
_cell.length_a   1.000
_cell.length_b   1.000
_cell.length_c   1.000
_cell.angle_alpha   90.00
_cell.angle_beta   90.00
_cell.angle_gamma   90.00
#
_symmetry.space_group_name_H-M   'P 1'
#
loop_
_entity.id
_entity.type
_entity.pdbx_description
1 polymer ?
#
loop_
_entity_poly.entity_id
_entity_poly.type
_entity_poly.pdbx_seq_one_letter_code
_entity_poly.pdbx_strand_id
1 'polypeptide(L)'
;ALTACNNDKDNVPTVESISAKLAKDVSYSVGDTFDIEDVVVTCKMSDGTSKAVTTFAAIEYSFAGENVLDESGKFAAATTDTPYTLNLSFAGKTTTLSIAVGA
;
A
#
# COMPACT_ATOMS: atom_id res chain seq x y z
N ALA A 1 42.82 -27.16 -10.45
CA ALA A 1 41.52 -26.50 -10.62
C ALA A 1 40.68 -26.84 -9.40
N LEU A 2 40.43 -25.86 -8.53
CA LEU A 2 39.42 -25.96 -7.47
C LEU A 2 38.46 -24.80 -7.73
N THR A 3 37.29 -25.17 -8.21
CA THR A 3 36.13 -24.34 -8.49
C THR A 3 35.85 -23.43 -7.30
N ALA A 4 35.66 -22.15 -7.61
CA ALA A 4 35.33 -21.09 -6.68
C ALA A 4 34.28 -21.55 -5.67
N CYS A 5 34.55 -21.30 -4.39
CA CYS A 5 33.53 -21.33 -3.36
C CYS A 5 32.41 -20.39 -3.82
N ASN A 6 31.23 -20.94 -4.08
CA ASN A 6 30.02 -20.19 -4.41
C ASN A 6 29.89 -19.00 -3.46
N ASN A 7 30.01 -17.80 -4.02
CA ASN A 7 29.85 -16.54 -3.32
C ASN A 7 28.35 -16.21 -3.10
N ASP A 8 27.47 -17.21 -3.13
CA ASP A 8 26.01 -17.11 -2.93
C ASP A 8 25.61 -17.02 -1.44
N LYS A 9 26.53 -16.55 -0.60
CA LYS A 9 26.24 -16.29 0.81
C LYS A 9 25.83 -14.82 0.92
N ASP A 10 24.55 -14.59 1.23
CA ASP A 10 23.99 -13.34 1.79
C ASP A 10 23.42 -12.27 0.84
N ASN A 11 22.78 -12.62 -0.28
CA ASN A 11 21.89 -11.66 -0.95
C ASN A 11 20.42 -11.93 -0.57
N VAL A 12 20.04 -11.59 0.66
CA VAL A 12 18.63 -11.56 1.05
C VAL A 12 17.96 -10.44 0.26
N PRO A 13 16.96 -10.74 -0.58
CA PRO A 13 16.33 -9.73 -1.42
C PRO A 13 15.70 -8.64 -0.55
N THR A 14 15.97 -7.38 -0.88
CA THR A 14 15.44 -6.21 -0.18
C THR A 14 14.30 -5.58 -0.99
N VAL A 15 13.42 -4.83 -0.32
CA VAL A 15 12.34 -4.10 -0.99
C VAL A 15 12.92 -2.88 -1.70
N GLU A 16 12.78 -2.84 -3.03
CA GLU A 16 13.21 -1.70 -3.84
C GLU A 16 12.11 -0.64 -3.96
N SER A 17 10.88 -1.08 -4.19
CA SER A 17 9.70 -0.22 -4.29
C SER A 17 8.42 -0.95 -3.87
N ILE A 18 7.37 -0.17 -3.63
CA ILE A 18 6.02 -0.68 -3.36
C ILE A 18 5.01 -0.05 -4.31
N SER A 19 3.95 -0.79 -4.60
CA SER A 19 2.75 -0.30 -5.27
C SER A 19 1.53 -0.71 -4.47
N ALA A 20 0.44 0.04 -4.63
CA ALA A 20 -0.81 -0.21 -3.94
C ALA A 20 -1.99 -0.12 -4.90
N LYS A 21 -3.00 -0.94 -4.65
CA LYS A 21 -4.32 -0.88 -5.31
C LYS A 21 -5.37 -1.42 -4.36
N LEU A 22 -6.63 -1.04 -4.56
CA LEU A 22 -7.74 -1.71 -3.91
C LEU A 22 -7.82 -3.18 -4.37
N ALA A 23 -8.28 -4.06 -3.48
CA ALA A 23 -8.65 -5.41 -3.86
C ALA A 23 -9.81 -5.38 -4.88
N LYS A 24 -9.95 -6.46 -5.67
CA LYS A 24 -10.80 -6.47 -6.87
C LYS A 24 -12.28 -6.16 -6.59
N ASP A 25 -12.78 -6.58 -5.43
CA ASP A 25 -14.18 -6.48 -5.05
C ASP A 25 -14.43 -5.41 -3.97
N VAL A 26 -13.43 -4.54 -3.74
CA VAL A 26 -13.53 -3.42 -2.80
C VAL A 26 -13.92 -2.16 -3.54
N SER A 27 -14.95 -1.51 -3.04
CA SER A 27 -15.34 -0.14 -3.38
C SER A 27 -15.87 0.52 -2.11
N TYR A 28 -15.59 1.81 -1.95
CA TYR A 28 -16.05 2.56 -0.79
C TYR A 28 -17.19 3.50 -1.16
N SER A 29 -18.15 3.64 -0.25
CA SER A 29 -19.23 4.62 -0.25
C SER A 29 -19.12 5.54 0.96
N VAL A 30 -19.83 6.67 0.91
CA VAL A 30 -19.93 7.57 2.06
C VAL A 30 -20.47 6.83 3.28
N GLY A 31 -19.78 6.98 4.41
CA GLY A 31 -20.10 6.32 5.68
C GLY A 31 -19.40 4.98 5.92
N ASP A 32 -18.71 4.44 4.90
CA ASP A 32 -17.88 3.24 5.06
C ASP A 32 -16.63 3.54 5.88
N THR A 33 -16.16 2.55 6.62
CA THR A 33 -14.91 2.62 7.38
C THR A 33 -13.78 2.11 6.51
N PHE A 34 -12.65 2.82 6.50
CA PHE A 34 -11.47 2.33 5.80
C PHE A 34 -10.87 1.10 6.49
N ASP A 35 -10.56 0.07 5.73
CA ASP A 35 -9.78 -1.08 6.17
C ASP A 35 -8.49 -1.19 5.33
N ILE A 36 -7.34 -1.37 6.00
CA ILE A 36 -6.06 -1.55 5.31
C ILE A 36 -5.96 -2.91 4.63
N GLU A 37 -6.74 -3.91 5.07
CA GLU A 37 -6.78 -5.23 4.45
C GLU A 37 -7.42 -5.20 3.05
N ASP A 38 -8.24 -4.17 2.78
CA ASP A 38 -8.83 -3.90 1.47
C ASP A 38 -7.82 -3.36 0.44
N VAL A 39 -6.58 -3.07 0.86
CA VAL A 39 -5.50 -2.58 0.01
C VAL A 39 -4.48 -3.69 -0.25
N VAL A 40 -4.31 -4.05 -1.53
CA VAL A 40 -3.25 -4.95 -1.98
C VAL A 40 -1.96 -4.15 -2.19
N VAL A 41 -1.04 -4.25 -1.23
CA VAL A 41 0.32 -3.71 -1.36
C VAL A 41 1.25 -4.77 -1.96
N THR A 42 1.94 -4.42 -3.04
CA THR A 42 2.91 -5.29 -3.72
C THR A 42 4.30 -4.69 -3.63
N CYS A 43 5.27 -5.45 -3.12
CA CYS A 43 6.68 -5.10 -3.11
C CYS A 43 7.36 -5.60 -4.37
N LYS A 44 8.17 -4.76 -4.99
CA LYS A 44 9.19 -5.17 -5.95
C LYS A 44 10.50 -5.39 -5.19
N MET A 45 11.08 -6.56 -5.34
CA MET A 45 12.30 -6.98 -4.65
C MET A 45 13.53 -6.76 -5.52
N SER A 46 14.71 -6.64 -4.90
CA SER A 46 16.00 -6.45 -5.60
C SER A 46 16.43 -7.63 -6.46
N ASP A 47 15.91 -8.83 -6.21
CA ASP A 47 16.07 -10.01 -7.06
C ASP A 47 15.15 -10.01 -8.30
N GLY A 48 14.38 -8.93 -8.49
CA GLY A 48 13.44 -8.76 -9.60
C GLY A 48 12.08 -9.42 -9.37
N THR A 49 11.89 -10.18 -8.28
CA THR A 49 10.60 -10.77 -7.94
C THR A 49 9.62 -9.74 -7.39
N SER A 50 8.34 -10.09 -7.33
CA SER A 50 7.32 -9.29 -6.67
C SER A 50 6.51 -10.13 -5.68
N LYS A 51 6.18 -9.55 -4.53
CA LYS A 51 5.46 -10.22 -3.45
C LYS A 51 4.38 -9.31 -2.89
N ALA A 52 3.20 -9.86 -2.63
CA ALA A 52 2.18 -9.14 -1.87
C ALA A 52 2.58 -9.07 -0.40
N VAL A 53 2.31 -7.94 0.25
CA VAL A 53 2.43 -7.81 1.71
C VAL A 53 1.23 -8.49 2.35
N THR A 54 1.48 -9.43 3.26
CA THR A 54 0.43 -10.15 4.01
C THR A 54 0.35 -9.73 5.47
N THR A 55 1.31 -8.91 5.94
CA THR A 55 1.38 -8.44 7.32
C THR A 55 1.04 -6.96 7.37
N PHE A 56 -0.24 -6.64 7.48
CA PHE A 56 -0.74 -5.27 7.41
C PHE A 56 -0.28 -4.38 8.57
N ALA A 57 0.01 -4.96 9.74
CA ALA A 57 0.49 -4.23 10.92
C ALA A 57 1.87 -3.54 10.73
N ALA A 58 2.62 -3.89 9.68
CA ALA A 58 3.88 -3.24 9.33
C ALA A 58 3.71 -2.13 8.27
N ILE A 59 2.49 -1.93 7.76
CA ILE A 59 2.15 -0.87 6.82
C ILE A 59 1.72 0.35 7.60
N GLU A 60 2.46 1.44 7.43
CA GLU A 60 2.05 2.74 7.92
C GLU A 60 1.21 3.43 6.84
N TYR A 61 0.13 4.08 7.23
CA TYR A 61 -0.73 4.81 6.29
C TYR A 61 -1.30 6.09 6.88
N SER A 62 -1.58 7.03 6.01
CA SER A 62 -2.23 8.30 6.38
C SER A 62 -3.05 8.83 5.21
N PHE A 63 -4.22 9.38 5.51
CA PHE A 63 -4.97 10.18 4.54
C PHE A 63 -4.41 11.60 4.49
N ALA A 64 -4.29 12.13 3.28
CA ALA A 64 -3.78 13.47 3.02
C ALA A 64 -4.62 14.18 1.95
N GLY A 65 -4.41 15.49 1.81
CA GLY A 65 -5.14 16.34 0.86
C GLY A 65 -6.38 16.97 1.50
N GLU A 66 -7.33 17.37 0.66
CA GLU A 66 -8.58 18.01 1.10
C GLU A 66 -9.53 17.01 1.76
N ASN A 67 -9.59 15.78 1.25
CA ASN A 67 -10.44 14.72 1.78
C ASN A 67 -9.66 13.86 2.78
N VAL A 68 -10.12 13.84 4.02
CA VAL A 68 -9.62 12.99 5.11
C VAL A 68 -10.80 12.26 5.76
N LEU A 69 -10.51 11.11 6.39
CA LEU A 69 -11.55 10.37 7.13
C LEU A 69 -12.11 11.24 8.26
N ASP A 70 -13.36 11.01 8.63
CA ASP A 70 -13.97 11.64 9.79
C ASP A 70 -13.35 11.13 11.11
N GLU A 71 -13.79 11.72 12.23
CA GLU A 71 -13.32 11.35 13.57
C GLU A 71 -13.62 9.89 13.95
N SER A 72 -14.53 9.23 13.23
CA SER A 72 -14.88 7.81 13.40
C SER A 72 -14.14 6.89 12.41
N GLY A 73 -13.20 7.42 11.62
CA GLY A 73 -12.45 6.65 10.63
C GLY A 73 -13.24 6.32 9.35
N LYS A 74 -14.31 7.07 9.06
CA LYS A 74 -15.18 6.83 7.91
C LYS A 74 -14.94 7.80 6.77
N PHE A 75 -15.25 7.35 5.57
CA PHE A 75 -15.30 8.23 4.40
C PHE A 75 -16.49 9.19 4.54
N ALA A 76 -16.21 10.48 4.49
CA ALA A 76 -17.22 11.52 4.38
C ALA A 76 -17.59 11.78 2.92
N ALA A 77 -18.73 12.47 2.71
CA ALA A 77 -19.05 13.00 1.40
C ALA A 77 -17.90 13.89 0.92
N ALA A 78 -17.28 13.54 -0.21
CA ALA A 78 -16.18 14.31 -0.75
C ALA A 78 -16.68 15.74 -1.03
N THR A 79 -15.95 16.74 -0.52
CA THR A 79 -16.35 18.15 -0.69
C THR A 79 -16.12 18.65 -2.11
N THR A 80 -15.41 17.87 -2.92
CA THR A 80 -15.05 18.12 -4.32
C THR A 80 -15.06 16.78 -5.08
N ASP A 81 -15.03 16.81 -6.42
CA ASP A 81 -14.84 15.61 -7.29
C ASP A 81 -13.40 15.01 -7.18
N THR A 82 -12.71 15.31 -6.08
CA THR A 82 -11.35 14.87 -5.81
C THR A 82 -11.40 13.55 -5.02
N PRO A 83 -10.66 12.50 -5.40
CA PRO A 83 -10.59 11.28 -4.61
C PRO A 83 -9.86 11.49 -3.28
N TYR A 84 -10.00 10.55 -2.36
CA TYR A 84 -9.16 10.48 -1.17
C TYR A 84 -7.74 10.07 -1.56
N THR A 85 -6.73 10.69 -0.96
CA THR A 85 -5.32 10.32 -1.16
C THR A 85 -4.81 9.54 0.04
N LEU A 86 -4.53 8.26 -0.16
CA LEU A 86 -3.92 7.39 0.85
C LEU A 86 -2.41 7.31 0.60
N ASN A 87 -1.63 7.85 1.54
CA ASN A 87 -0.18 7.65 1.57
C ASN A 87 0.12 6.35 2.31
N LEU A 88 0.95 5.50 1.73
CA LEU A 88 1.35 4.20 2.29
C LEU A 88 2.86 4.14 2.40
N SER A 89 3.35 3.55 3.50
CA SER A 89 4.77 3.30 3.71
C SER A 89 5.00 1.88 4.22
N PHE A 90 5.96 1.19 3.62
CA PHE A 90 6.41 -0.14 4.03
C PHE A 90 7.89 -0.31 3.72
N ALA A 91 8.66 -0.85 4.67
CA ALA A 91 10.10 -1.04 4.55
C ALA A 91 10.88 0.23 4.10
N GLY A 92 10.43 1.41 4.54
CA GLY A 92 11.03 2.70 4.18
C GLY A 92 10.77 3.17 2.74
N LYS A 93 9.88 2.48 2.00
CA LYS A 93 9.39 2.89 0.68
C LYS A 93 7.99 3.44 0.80
N THR A 94 7.66 4.44 0.00
CA THR A 94 6.35 5.09 0.01
C THR A 94 5.65 4.98 -1.34
N THR A 95 4.33 4.93 -1.32
CA THR A 95 3.47 5.04 -2.51
C THR A 95 2.18 5.76 -2.15
N THR A 96 1.42 6.15 -3.17
CA THR A 96 0.11 6.78 -3.00
C THR A 96 -0.95 5.99 -3.74
N LEU A 97 -2.16 5.97 -3.18
CA LEU A 97 -3.35 5.38 -3.78
C LEU A 97 -4.47 6.41 -3.77
N SER A 98 -5.06 6.66 -4.94
CA SER A 98 -6.28 7.46 -5.07
C SER A 98 -7.49 6.56 -4.89
N ILE A 99 -8.35 6.89 -3.93
CA ILE A 99 -9.57 6.16 -3.60
C ILE A 99 -10.77 7.03 -3.99
N ALA A 100 -11.51 6.59 -5.00
CA ALA A 100 -12.81 7.17 -5.32
C ALA A 100 -13.87 6.63 -4.35
N VAL A 101 -14.72 7.50 -3.84
CA VAL A 101 -15.81 7.16 -2.92
C VAL A 101 -17.13 7.42 -3.64
N GLY A 102 -17.97 6.40 -3.70
CA GLY A 102 -19.33 6.51 -4.23
C GLY A 102 -20.23 7.32 -3.29
N ALA A 103 -21.22 8.00 -3.86
CA ALA A 103 -22.24 8.73 -3.11
C ALA A 103 -23.08 7.80 -2.22
#